data_AF-A0A3N5TY13-F1
#
_entry.id   AF-A0A3N5TY13-F1
#
_cell.length_a   1.000
_cell.length_b   1.000
_cell.length_c   1.000
_cell.angle_alpha   90.00
_cell.angle_beta   90.00
_cell.angle_gamma   90.00
#
_symmetry.space_group_name_H-M   'P 1'
#
loop_
_entity.id
_entity.type
_entity.pdbx_description
1 polymer ?
#
loop_
_entity_poly.entity_id
_entity_poly.type
_entity_poly.pdbx_seq_one_letter_code
_entity_poly.pdbx_strand_id
1 'polypeptide(L)'
;MKLHFLKRLLPVVFTLSVLLAGVMFLGISAGSTGSNFGDVWRSLLMNNSADSVMEAIIWKIRLPRVILAAMVGATLSLGGLVFQALLRNPLAEPYILGISGGSAIGAILGIILGLSYFPGVSIMAFTGS
;
A
#
# COMPACT_ATOMS: atom_id res chain seq x y z
N MET A 1 14.88 17.29 27.54
CA MET A 1 14.29 17.52 26.21
C MET A 1 13.72 16.25 25.54
N LYS A 2 14.44 15.11 25.52
CA LYS A 2 13.97 13.86 24.87
C LYS A 2 12.66 13.25 25.41
N LEU A 3 12.42 13.30 26.74
CA LEU A 3 11.23 12.68 27.34
C LEU A 3 9.90 13.33 26.93
N HIS A 4 9.86 14.65 26.72
CA HIS A 4 8.62 15.35 26.38
C HIS A 4 8.20 15.08 24.92
N PHE A 5 9.18 14.96 24.02
CA PHE A 5 8.96 14.57 22.63
C PHE A 5 8.45 13.12 22.54
N LEU A 6 9.07 12.19 23.26
CA LEU A 6 8.68 10.79 23.26
C LEU A 6 7.25 10.57 23.79
N LYS A 7 6.86 11.31 24.83
CA LYS A 7 5.49 11.28 25.39
C LYS A 7 4.41 11.77 24.43
N ARG A 8 4.75 12.65 23.47
CA ARG A 8 3.81 13.10 22.41
C ARG A 8 3.82 12.18 21.20
N LEU A 9 4.97 11.61 20.86
CA LEU A 9 5.12 10.74 19.70
C LEU A 9 4.44 9.39 19.91
N LEU A 10 4.58 8.79 21.10
CA LEU A 10 4.01 7.49 21.43
C LEU A 10 2.48 7.39 21.18
N PRO A 11 1.64 8.30 21.69
CA PRO A 11 0.19 8.24 21.45
C PRO A 11 -0.17 8.47 19.98
N VAL A 12 0.57 9.32 19.27
CA VAL A 12 0.31 9.58 17.84
C VAL A 12 0.61 8.33 17.02
N VAL A 13 1.78 7.71 17.22
CA VAL A 13 2.16 6.47 16.52
C VAL A 13 1.15 5.38 16.84
N PHE A 14 0.81 5.19 18.11
CA PHE A 14 -0.20 4.20 18.51
C PHE A 14 -1.55 4.44 17.81
N THR A 15 -2.04 5.67 17.81
CA THR A 15 -3.31 6.04 17.17
C THR A 15 -3.28 5.76 15.66
N LEU A 16 -2.20 6.16 14.97
CA LEU A 16 -2.05 5.94 13.53
C LEU A 16 -1.91 4.46 13.19
N SER A 17 -1.21 3.67 14.01
CA SER A 17 -1.10 2.22 13.83
C SER A 17 -2.45 1.53 14.00
N VAL A 18 -3.25 1.93 15.00
CA VAL A 18 -4.61 1.41 15.19
C VAL A 18 -5.52 1.78 14.02
N LEU A 19 -5.45 3.03 13.55
CA LEU A 19 -6.21 3.47 12.38
C LEU A 19 -5.82 2.69 11.11
N LEU A 20 -4.51 2.49 10.89
CA LEU A 20 -4.01 1.71 9.76
C LEU A 20 -4.56 0.27 9.81
N ALA A 21 -4.45 -0.40 10.96
CA ALA A 21 -4.99 -1.75 11.14
C ALA A 21 -6.50 -1.82 10.89
N GLY A 22 -7.25 -0.82 11.39
CA GLY A 22 -8.70 -0.70 11.16
C GLY A 22 -9.04 -0.54 9.67
N VAL A 23 -8.35 0.34 8.95
CA VAL A 23 -8.58 0.56 7.52
C VAL A 23 -8.14 -0.67 6.70
N MET A 24 -7.07 -1.36 7.09
CA MET A 24 -6.67 -2.62 6.44
C MET A 24 -7.76 -3.69 6.61
N PHE A 25 -8.32 -3.84 7.81
CA PHE A 25 -9.43 -4.77 8.04
C PHE A 25 -10.68 -4.41 7.22
N LEU A 26 -11.02 -3.13 7.13
CA LEU A 26 -12.10 -2.65 6.27
C LEU A 26 -11.80 -2.91 4.79
N GLY A 27 -10.55 -2.74 4.35
CA GLY A 27 -10.13 -3.02 2.97
C GLY A 27 -10.22 -4.50 2.60
N ILE A 28 -9.97 -5.41 3.55
CA ILE A 28 -10.17 -6.85 3.36
C ILE A 28 -11.67 -7.19 3.34
N SER A 29 -12.46 -6.51 4.18
CA SER A 29 -13.89 -6.77 4.33
C SER A 29 -14.72 -6.23 3.16
N ALA A 30 -14.31 -5.11 2.57
CA ALA A 30 -14.99 -4.50 1.44
C ALA A 30 -14.75 -5.29 0.14
N GLY A 31 -15.82 -5.73 -0.50
CA GLY A 31 -15.76 -6.37 -1.82
C GLY A 31 -17.14 -6.71 -2.36
N SER A 32 -17.20 -7.04 -3.65
CA SER A 32 -18.46 -7.29 -4.37
C SER A 32 -19.21 -8.56 -3.94
N THR A 33 -18.57 -9.45 -3.18
CA THR A 33 -19.11 -10.79 -2.88
C THR A 33 -19.99 -10.86 -1.63
N GLY A 34 -20.51 -9.75 -1.10
CA GLY A 34 -21.49 -9.78 0.00
C GLY A 34 -20.99 -10.50 1.27
N SER A 35 -19.69 -10.42 1.56
CA SER A 35 -19.08 -11.06 2.73
C SER A 35 -19.55 -10.41 4.03
N ASN A 36 -20.04 -11.21 4.98
CA ASN A 36 -20.36 -10.72 6.31
C ASN A 36 -19.04 -10.48 7.10
N PHE A 37 -19.01 -9.45 7.96
CA PHE A 37 -17.80 -9.11 8.75
C PHE A 37 -17.31 -10.28 9.61
N GLY A 38 -18.23 -11.13 10.07
CA GLY A 38 -17.92 -12.35 10.82
C GLY A 38 -17.18 -13.40 10.00
N ASP A 39 -17.45 -13.49 8.69
CA ASP A 39 -16.82 -14.49 7.81
C ASP A 39 -15.37 -14.11 7.51
N VAL A 40 -15.08 -12.81 7.36
CA VAL A 40 -13.72 -12.29 7.21
C VAL A 40 -12.90 -12.56 8.47
N TRP A 41 -13.46 -12.28 9.64
CA TRP A 41 -12.81 -12.54 10.92
C TRP A 41 -12.50 -14.02 11.13
N ARG A 42 -13.45 -14.91 10.80
CA ARG A 42 -13.27 -16.38 10.85
C ARG A 42 -12.25 -16.87 9.84
N SER A 43 -12.25 -16.34 8.61
CA SER A 43 -11.29 -16.71 7.57
C SER A 43 -9.86 -16.30 7.93
N LEU A 44 -9.69 -15.17 8.63
CA LEU A 44 -8.37 -14.70 9.08
C LEU A 44 -7.82 -15.44 10.31
N LEU A 45 -8.67 -15.80 11.28
CA LEU A 45 -8.21 -16.38 12.55
C LEU A 45 -8.39 -17.89 12.69
N MET A 46 -9.43 -18.45 12.07
CA MET A 46 -9.83 -19.84 12.26
C MET A 46 -9.60 -20.71 11.02
N ASN A 47 -9.17 -20.12 9.88
CA ASN A 47 -9.01 -20.79 8.58
C ASN A 47 -10.16 -21.77 8.26
N ASN A 48 -11.38 -21.38 8.65
CA ASN A 48 -12.57 -22.22 8.59
C ASN A 48 -13.71 -21.40 8.00
N SER A 49 -13.59 -21.16 6.70
CA SER A 49 -14.63 -20.54 5.90
C SER A 49 -15.47 -21.67 5.31
N ALA A 50 -16.79 -21.68 5.52
CA ALA A 50 -17.67 -22.69 4.92
C ALA A 50 -17.64 -22.64 3.37
N ASP A 51 -17.18 -21.52 2.80
CA ASP A 51 -17.02 -21.30 1.37
C ASP A 51 -15.54 -21.14 0.98
N SER A 52 -15.02 -22.16 0.28
CA SER A 52 -13.64 -22.20 -0.24
C SER A 52 -13.32 -21.08 -1.25
N VAL A 53 -14.33 -20.57 -1.97
CA VAL A 53 -14.13 -19.48 -2.94
C VAL A 53 -13.92 -18.16 -2.21
N MET A 54 -14.70 -17.89 -1.17
CA MET A 54 -14.53 -16.68 -0.35
C MET A 54 -13.15 -16.65 0.32
N GLU A 55 -12.68 -17.79 0.84
CA GLU A 55 -11.35 -17.91 1.43
C GLU A 55 -10.25 -17.57 0.43
N ALA A 56 -10.33 -18.12 -0.78
CA ALA A 56 -9.38 -17.83 -1.86
C ALA A 56 -9.39 -16.34 -2.24
N ILE A 57 -10.57 -15.71 -2.31
CA ILE A 57 -10.68 -14.27 -2.61
C ILE A 57 -10.01 -13.44 -1.51
N ILE A 58 -10.26 -13.74 -0.24
CA ILE A 58 -9.68 -13.01 0.90
C ILE A 58 -8.16 -13.14 0.87
N TRP A 59 -7.62 -14.36 0.79
CA TRP A 59 -6.19 -14.62 0.93
C TRP A 59 -5.37 -14.35 -0.34
N LYS A 60 -5.90 -14.62 -1.53
CA LYS A 60 -5.16 -14.50 -2.79
C LYS A 60 -5.37 -13.18 -3.51
N ILE A 61 -6.46 -12.45 -3.22
CA ILE A 61 -6.81 -11.22 -3.94
C ILE A 61 -6.83 -10.03 -3.00
N ARG A 62 -7.63 -10.06 -1.93
CA ARG A 62 -7.85 -8.87 -1.07
C ARG A 62 -6.66 -8.59 -0.17
N LEU A 63 -6.16 -9.59 0.54
CA LEU A 63 -5.04 -9.44 1.48
C LEU A 63 -3.77 -8.90 0.79
N PRO A 64 -3.29 -9.46 -0.34
CA PRO A 64 -2.12 -8.93 -1.03
C PRO A 64 -2.32 -7.49 -1.50
N ARG A 65 -3.53 -7.16 -2.00
CA ARG A 65 -3.87 -5.81 -2.46
C ARG A 65 -3.82 -4.78 -1.33
N VAL A 66 -4.37 -5.11 -0.16
CA VAL A 66 -4.38 -4.21 1.00
C VAL A 66 -2.97 -3.98 1.54
N ILE A 67 -2.15 -5.04 1.61
CA ILE A 67 -0.74 -4.93 2.01
C ILE A 67 0.03 -4.04 1.03
N LEU A 68 -0.14 -4.27 -0.28
CA LEU A 68 0.50 -3.44 -1.31
C LEU A 68 0.07 -1.97 -1.20
N ALA A 69 -1.23 -1.70 -0.98
CA ALA A 69 -1.72 -0.33 -0.80
C ALA A 69 -1.08 0.37 0.41
N ALA A 70 -0.94 -0.34 1.54
CA ALA A 70 -0.27 0.18 2.73
C ALA A 70 1.22 0.46 2.47
N MET A 71 1.91 -0.44 1.78
CA MET A 71 3.32 -0.27 1.41
C MET A 71 3.52 0.93 0.47
N VAL A 72 2.69 1.05 -0.58
CA VAL A 72 2.76 2.18 -1.53
C VAL A 72 2.45 3.50 -0.83
N GLY A 73 1.45 3.55 0.05
CA GLY A 73 1.17 4.75 0.84
C GLY A 73 2.34 5.16 1.73
N ALA A 74 3.00 4.19 2.37
CA ALA A 74 4.18 4.44 3.19
C ALA A 74 5.36 4.99 2.37
N THR A 75 5.65 4.41 1.21
CA THR A 75 6.75 4.87 0.35
C THR A 75 6.48 6.26 -0.23
N LEU A 76 5.25 6.55 -0.65
CA LEU A 76 4.85 7.90 -1.12
C LEU A 76 4.95 8.95 -0.01
N SER A 77 4.50 8.63 1.20
CA SER A 77 4.60 9.53 2.35
C SER A 77 6.05 9.84 2.73
N LEU A 78 6.92 8.81 2.76
CA LEU A 78 8.35 8.97 3.01
C LEU A 78 9.04 9.76 1.91
N GLY A 79 8.75 9.46 0.64
CA GLY A 79 9.28 10.21 -0.50
C GLY A 79 8.92 11.69 -0.42
N GLY A 80 7.64 12.01 -0.18
CA GLY A 80 7.18 13.39 0.01
C GLY A 80 7.90 14.09 1.17
N LEU A 81 8.03 13.43 2.32
CA LEU A 81 8.76 13.98 3.47
C LEU A 81 10.23 14.30 3.15
N VAL A 82 10.91 13.39 2.45
CA VAL A 82 12.32 13.59 2.06
C VAL A 82 12.44 14.77 1.10
N PHE A 83 11.59 14.87 0.07
CA PHE A 83 11.64 15.98 -0.87
C PHE A 83 11.31 17.32 -0.22
N GLN A 84 10.29 17.38 0.63
CA GLN A 84 9.95 18.58 1.38
C GLN A 84 11.10 19.04 2.30
N ALA A 85 11.81 18.09 2.94
CA ALA A 85 12.95 18.39 3.79
C ALA A 85 14.18 18.88 3.01
N LEU A 86 14.50 18.23 1.88
CA LEU A 86 15.64 18.59 1.02
C LEU A 86 15.45 19.97 0.38
N LEU A 87 14.26 20.22 -0.18
CA LEU A 87 13.95 21.47 -0.87
C LEU A 87 13.51 22.58 0.10
N ARG A 88 13.28 22.25 1.36
CA ARG A 88 12.74 23.14 2.41
C ARG A 88 11.47 23.87 1.94
N ASN A 89 10.68 23.18 1.12
CA ASN A 89 9.46 23.70 0.52
C ASN A 89 8.32 22.72 0.81
N PRO A 90 7.33 23.10 1.63
CA PRO A 90 6.20 22.22 1.96
C PRO A 90 5.31 21.88 0.75
N LEU A 91 5.44 22.62 -0.36
CA LEU A 91 4.73 22.36 -1.61
C LEU A 91 5.50 21.43 -2.56
N ALA A 92 6.71 21.02 -2.21
CA ALA A 92 7.50 20.14 -3.07
C ALA A 92 6.93 18.71 -3.06
N GLU A 93 6.79 18.13 -4.25
CA GLU A 93 6.37 16.75 -4.44
C GLU A 93 7.31 16.00 -5.42
N PRO A 94 7.50 14.68 -5.24
CA PRO A 94 8.40 13.88 -6.08
C PRO A 94 8.07 13.92 -7.59
N TYR A 95 6.81 14.17 -7.93
CA TYR A 95 6.31 14.16 -9.31
C TYR A 95 6.97 15.22 -10.20
N ILE A 96 7.45 16.33 -9.63
CA ILE A 96 8.04 17.45 -10.38
C ILE A 96 9.40 17.11 -11.01
N LEU A 97 10.10 16.08 -10.50
CA LEU A 97 11.45 15.72 -10.96
C LEU A 97 11.48 14.70 -12.11
N GLY A 98 10.32 14.34 -12.67
CA GLY A 98 10.24 13.44 -13.82
C GLY A 98 10.29 11.94 -13.50
N ILE A 99 10.49 11.56 -12.23
CA ILE A 99 10.56 10.17 -11.74
C ILE A 99 9.30 9.37 -12.14
N SER A 100 8.11 9.96 -11.95
CA SER A 100 6.85 9.31 -12.34
C SER A 100 6.66 9.23 -13.86
N GLY A 101 7.16 10.22 -14.60
CA GLY A 101 7.07 10.25 -16.06
C GLY A 101 7.98 9.22 -16.70
N GLY A 102 9.23 9.12 -16.23
CA GLY A 102 10.18 8.10 -16.66
C GLY A 102 9.71 6.69 -16.30
N SER A 103 9.14 6.51 -15.09
CA SER A 103 8.53 5.23 -14.71
C SER A 103 7.38 4.82 -15.63
N ALA A 104 6.52 5.77 -16.03
CA ALA A 104 5.43 5.51 -16.97
C ALA A 104 5.95 5.10 -18.36
N ILE A 105 6.97 5.78 -18.88
CA ILE A 105 7.61 5.41 -20.16
C ILE A 105 8.22 4.01 -20.06
N GLY A 106 8.95 3.71 -18.98
CA GLY A 106 9.51 2.39 -18.73
C GLY A 106 8.45 1.30 -18.69
N ALA A 107 7.35 1.52 -17.98
CA ALA A 107 6.21 0.61 -17.94
C ALA A 107 5.60 0.36 -19.33
N ILE A 108 5.37 1.43 -20.11
CA ILE A 108 4.82 1.35 -21.47
C ILE A 108 5.76 0.55 -22.38
N LEU A 109 7.08 0.81 -22.33
CA LEU A 109 8.06 0.04 -23.09
C LEU A 109 8.04 -1.44 -22.70
N GLY A 110 7.96 -1.76 -21.41
CA GLY A 110 7.82 -3.14 -20.95
C GLY A 110 6.57 -3.83 -21.53
N ILE A 111 5.44 -3.14 -21.55
CA ILE A 111 4.18 -3.67 -22.12
C ILE A 111 4.32 -3.90 -23.64
N ILE A 112 4.87 -2.93 -24.38
CA ILE A 112 5.04 -3.02 -25.84
C ILE A 112 6.01 -4.15 -26.21
N LEU A 113 7.06 -4.36 -25.42
CA LEU A 113 8.05 -5.42 -25.63
C LEU A 113 7.56 -6.82 -25.22
N GLY A 114 6.30 -6.96 -24.78
CA GLY A 114 5.72 -8.24 -24.37
C GLY A 114 6.08 -8.69 -22.96
N LEU A 115 6.68 -7.82 -22.14
CA LEU A 115 7.04 -8.07 -20.74
C LEU A 115 5.89 -7.75 -19.78
N SER A 116 4.64 -7.92 -20.22
CA SER A 116 3.42 -7.55 -19.48
C SER A 116 3.19 -8.40 -18.22
N TYR A 117 3.74 -9.60 -18.15
CA TYR A 117 3.64 -10.46 -16.98
C TYR A 117 4.56 -9.98 -15.85
N PHE A 118 4.10 -10.15 -14.61
CA PHE A 118 4.96 -9.89 -13.45
C PHE A 118 6.20 -10.79 -13.51
N PRO A 119 7.43 -10.25 -13.29
CA PRO A 119 7.76 -8.89 -12.83
C PRO A 119 8.13 -7.88 -13.94
N GLY A 120 7.96 -8.22 -15.21
CA GLY A 120 8.51 -7.48 -16.35
C GLY A 120 8.17 -5.98 -16.38
N VAL A 121 6.89 -5.61 -16.31
CA VAL A 121 6.46 -4.20 -16.27
C VAL A 121 7.03 -3.48 -15.06
N SER A 122 7.06 -4.13 -13.89
CA SER A 122 7.57 -3.52 -12.65
C SER A 122 9.06 -3.21 -12.74
N ILE A 123 9.86 -4.11 -13.31
CA ILE A 123 11.29 -3.89 -13.52
C ILE A 123 11.49 -2.75 -14.51
N MET A 124 10.81 -2.78 -15.66
CA MET A 124 10.95 -1.73 -16.68
C MET A 124 10.50 -0.36 -16.17
N ALA A 125 9.44 -0.30 -15.37
CA ALA A 125 8.97 0.91 -14.71
C ALA A 125 9.98 1.45 -13.68
N PHE A 126 10.71 0.57 -12.99
CA PHE A 126 11.76 0.95 -12.04
C PHE A 126 13.02 1.43 -12.75
N THR A 127 13.42 0.80 -13.85
CA THR A 127 14.58 1.25 -14.65
C THR A 127 14.33 2.63 -15.27
N GLY A 128 13.07 2.99 -15.50
CA GLY A 128 12.69 4.28 -16.06
C GLY A 128 12.57 5.43 -15.04
N SER A 129 12.48 5.14 -13.74
CA SER A 129 12.25 6.15 -12.69
C SER A 129 13.50 6.91 -12.27
#